data_AF-R7RNL1-F1
#
_entry.id   AF-R7RNL1-F1
#
_cell.length_a   1.000
_cell.length_b   1.000
_cell.length_c   1.000
_cell.angle_alpha   90.00
_cell.angle_beta   90.00
_cell.angle_gamma   90.00
#
_symmetry.space_group_name_H-M   'P 1'
#
loop_
_entity.id
_entity.type
_entity.pdbx_description
1 polymer ?
#
loop_
_entity_poly.entity_id
_entity_poly.type
_entity_poly.pdbx_seq_one_letter_code
_entity_poly.pdbx_strand_id
1 'polypeptide(L)'
;MKKMKGYTLVELLVAFSIFAILIVPVSGMINTAIRGNKFSKEKLELVNIFDYAYESYLNGDVKLENSDSKEIKYMNSDYKIRFKKVGQVEYQMKGIDYSNYDLVLKVEGNELQLWKKDCKIAVSQLEKEKKPENREKVKNRAFIKITLENSNSFKYEIKINKIREENDNKFNSLPDETFSEIVLNPSGKLLIDANNTDYNVNFLIDGVYNSNNLIDRILTVNLKNKPNGDNVKVASVYPNVEFISKEDVQLNKNQNIEYVKISIFKENDLNNPLDEKVYEFSKIQK
;
A
#
# COMPACT_ATOMS: atom_id res chain seq x y z
N MET A 1 10.51 -80.02 28.46
CA MET A 1 10.53 -78.83 29.35
C MET A 1 11.50 -77.80 28.77
N LYS A 2 11.02 -76.61 28.40
CA LYS A 2 11.89 -75.49 27.97
C LYS A 2 12.66 -74.99 29.20
N LYS A 3 14.00 -75.09 29.20
CA LYS A 3 14.85 -74.51 30.25
C LYS A 3 14.70 -72.98 30.21
N MET A 4 14.09 -72.39 31.23
CA MET A 4 14.15 -70.94 31.43
C MET A 4 15.60 -70.58 31.74
N LYS A 5 16.24 -69.80 30.87
CA LYS A 5 17.58 -69.27 31.12
C LYS A 5 17.46 -68.22 32.22
N GLY A 6 18.03 -68.49 33.39
CA GLY A 6 18.14 -67.50 34.46
C GLY A 6 19.16 -66.44 34.09
N TYR A 7 18.82 -65.18 34.32
CA TYR A 7 19.74 -64.05 34.16
C TYR A 7 20.88 -64.19 35.16
N THR A 8 22.12 -64.09 34.68
CA THR A 8 23.29 -64.11 35.56
C THR A 8 23.46 -62.75 36.26
N LEU A 9 24.02 -62.74 37.47
CA LEU A 9 24.30 -61.50 38.21
C LEU A 9 25.14 -60.51 37.38
N VAL A 10 26.02 -61.03 36.53
CA VAL A 10 26.86 -60.26 35.62
C VAL A 10 26.03 -59.57 34.53
N GLU A 11 25.07 -60.25 33.91
CA GLU A 11 24.18 -59.64 32.92
C GLU A 11 23.34 -58.50 33.51
N LEU A 12 22.89 -58.65 34.76
CA LEU A 12 22.16 -57.61 35.47
C LEU A 12 23.04 -56.37 35.70
N LEU A 13 24.29 -56.58 36.11
CA LEU A 13 25.25 -55.50 36.40
C LEU A 13 25.61 -54.73 35.12
N VAL A 14 25.87 -55.46 34.02
CA VAL A 14 26.12 -54.87 32.70
C VAL A 14 24.91 -54.08 32.21
N ALA A 15 23.70 -54.61 32.38
CA ALA A 15 22.48 -53.89 32.02
C ALA A 15 22.33 -52.58 32.81
N PHE A 16 22.57 -52.58 34.14
CA PHE A 16 22.53 -51.37 34.96
C PHE A 16 23.57 -50.33 34.53
N SER A 17 24.80 -50.76 34.19
CA SER A 17 25.83 -49.86 33.68
C SER A 17 25.42 -49.21 32.37
N ILE A 18 24.85 -49.98 31.43
CA ILE A 18 24.35 -49.44 30.16
C ILE A 18 23.20 -48.46 30.40
N PHE A 19 22.25 -48.79 31.29
CA PHE A 19 21.14 -47.88 31.65
C PHE A 19 21.64 -46.58 32.28
N ALA A 20 22.60 -46.66 33.20
CA ALA A 20 23.18 -45.46 33.85
C ALA A 20 23.87 -44.55 32.83
N ILE A 21 24.60 -45.13 31.87
CA ILE A 21 25.26 -44.39 30.78
C ILE A 21 24.23 -43.72 29.86
N LEU A 22 23.08 -44.35 29.60
CA LEU A 22 22.05 -43.84 28.70
C LEU A 22 21.12 -42.81 29.36
N ILE A 23 20.81 -42.94 30.65
CA ILE A 23 19.85 -42.06 31.35
C ILE A 23 20.35 -40.61 31.43
N VAL A 24 21.65 -40.41 31.64
CA VAL A 24 22.25 -39.08 31.78
C VAL A 24 22.06 -38.21 30.51
N PRO A 25 22.47 -38.65 29.29
CA PRO A 25 22.28 -37.86 28.08
C PRO A 25 20.80 -37.67 27.72
N VAL A 26 19.95 -38.70 27.90
CA VAL A 26 18.50 -38.60 27.64
C VAL A 26 17.85 -37.55 28.54
N SER A 27 18.21 -37.51 29.82
CA SER A 27 17.72 -36.50 30.77
C SER A 27 18.16 -35.08 30.38
N GLY A 28 19.39 -34.92 29.88
CA GLY A 28 19.90 -33.65 29.34
C GLY A 28 19.12 -33.19 28.11
N MET A 29 18.85 -34.10 27.17
CA MET A 29 18.07 -33.82 25.96
C MET A 29 16.62 -33.42 26.29
N ILE A 30 15.95 -34.14 27.20
CA ILE A 30 14.59 -33.83 27.63
C ILE A 30 14.53 -32.45 28.29
N ASN A 31 15.45 -32.15 29.22
CA ASN A 31 15.50 -30.83 29.86
C ASN A 31 15.76 -29.70 28.86
N THR A 32 16.58 -29.95 27.85
CA THR A 32 16.89 -28.98 26.79
C THR A 32 15.67 -28.73 25.89
N ALA A 33 14.95 -29.79 25.51
CA ALA A 33 13.71 -29.70 24.75
C ALA A 33 12.60 -28.97 25.54
N ILE A 34 12.43 -29.27 26.84
CA ILE A 34 11.48 -28.59 27.73
C ILE A 34 11.82 -27.10 27.83
N ARG A 35 13.10 -26.76 28.03
CA ARG A 35 13.56 -25.36 28.09
C ARG A 35 13.34 -24.64 26.75
N GLY A 36 13.63 -25.27 25.63
CA GLY A 36 13.39 -24.72 24.29
C GLY A 36 11.91 -24.45 24.00
N ASN A 37 11.03 -25.38 24.39
CA ASN A 37 9.58 -25.20 24.25
C ASN A 37 9.04 -24.10 25.17
N LYS A 38 9.52 -24.05 26.42
CA LYS A 38 9.14 -22.99 27.37
C LYS A 38 9.56 -21.61 26.85
N PHE A 39 10.80 -21.47 26.39
CA PHE A 39 11.31 -20.23 25.80
C PHE A 39 10.52 -19.82 24.54
N SER A 40 10.21 -20.78 23.67
CA SER A 40 9.41 -20.50 22.47
C SER A 40 7.99 -20.05 22.80
N LYS A 41 7.36 -20.66 23.81
CA LYS A 41 6.05 -20.26 24.30
C LYS A 41 6.07 -18.85 24.89
N GLU A 42 7.04 -18.55 25.75
CA GLU A 42 7.22 -17.21 26.33
C GLU A 42 7.46 -16.16 25.24
N LYS A 43 8.24 -16.49 24.20
CA LYS A 43 8.49 -15.59 23.07
C LYS A 43 7.23 -15.33 22.23
N LEU A 44 6.43 -16.37 21.96
CA LEU A 44 5.15 -16.22 21.25
C LEU A 44 4.15 -15.38 22.06
N GLU A 45 4.12 -15.57 23.38
CA GLU A 45 3.28 -14.78 24.27
C GLU A 45 3.69 -13.30 24.27
N LEU A 46 4.98 -12.99 24.34
CA LEU A 46 5.48 -11.61 24.21
C LEU A 46 5.12 -10.98 22.86
N VAL A 47 5.21 -11.73 21.76
CA VAL A 47 4.79 -11.25 20.43
C VAL A 47 3.30 -10.87 20.43
N ASN A 48 2.43 -11.73 20.95
CA ASN A 48 1.00 -11.44 21.04
C ASN A 48 0.70 -10.21 21.91
N ILE A 49 1.45 -10.02 23.01
CA ILE A 49 1.33 -8.84 23.87
C ILE A 49 1.74 -7.57 23.10
N PHE A 50 2.81 -7.63 22.31
CA PHE A 50 3.23 -6.51 21.47
C PHE A 50 2.22 -6.18 20.38
N ASP A 51 1.66 -7.19 19.71
CA ASP A 51 0.64 -6.98 18.68
C ASP A 51 -0.62 -6.33 19.27
N TYR A 52 -1.07 -6.81 20.43
CA TYR A 52 -2.15 -6.17 21.18
C TYR A 52 -1.81 -4.73 21.58
N ALA A 53 -0.60 -4.47 22.05
CA ALA A 53 -0.15 -3.14 22.43
C ALA A 53 -0.14 -2.17 21.23
N TYR A 54 0.35 -2.64 20.09
CA TYR A 54 0.41 -1.89 18.84
C TYR A 54 -0.99 -1.49 18.36
N GLU A 55 -1.91 -2.45 18.27
CA GLU A 55 -3.30 -2.21 17.87
C GLU A 55 -4.04 -1.29 18.85
N SER A 56 -3.84 -1.46 20.16
CA SER A 56 -4.46 -0.60 21.18
C SER A 56 -4.00 0.86 21.06
N TYR A 57 -2.74 1.09 20.64
CA TYR A 57 -2.23 2.43 20.38
C TYR A 57 -2.79 3.01 19.08
N LEU A 58 -2.87 2.20 18.02
CA LEU A 58 -3.36 2.61 16.70
C LEU A 58 -4.85 2.97 16.72
N ASN A 59 -5.66 2.20 17.45
CA ASN A 59 -7.11 2.40 17.57
C ASN A 59 -7.49 3.54 18.55
N GLY A 60 -6.51 4.11 19.26
CA GLY A 60 -6.72 5.26 20.14
C GLY A 60 -7.23 4.93 21.55
N ASP A 61 -7.24 3.64 21.95
CA ASP A 61 -7.57 3.20 23.32
C ASP A 61 -6.52 3.71 24.32
N VAL A 62 -5.30 3.92 23.85
CA VAL A 62 -4.18 4.50 24.59
C VAL A 62 -3.85 5.90 24.06
N LYS A 63 -4.26 6.92 24.83
CA LYS A 63 -3.91 8.31 24.59
C LYS A 63 -2.88 8.79 25.62
N LEU A 64 -1.80 9.39 25.14
CA LEU A 64 -0.72 9.98 25.95
C LEU A 64 -0.86 11.51 26.11
N GLU A 65 -2.06 12.06 25.86
CA GLU A 65 -2.32 13.50 25.65
C GLU A 65 -1.80 14.43 26.76
N ASN A 66 -1.59 13.95 28.00
CA ASN A 66 -1.06 14.73 29.13
C ASN A 66 -0.02 14.00 29.99
N SER A 67 0.53 12.87 29.53
CA SER A 67 1.46 12.04 30.30
C SER A 67 2.56 11.46 29.42
N ASP A 68 3.81 11.57 29.84
CA ASP A 68 4.96 10.97 29.12
C ASP A 68 4.88 9.45 29.01
N SER A 69 4.06 8.82 29.87
CA SER A 69 3.80 7.38 29.83
C SER A 69 2.40 7.01 30.31
N LYS A 70 1.86 5.91 29.75
CA LYS A 70 0.61 5.28 30.19
C LYS A 70 0.79 3.78 30.32
N GLU A 71 0.20 3.18 31.34
CA GLU A 71 0.22 1.73 31.56
C GLU A 71 -1.17 1.13 31.36
N ILE A 72 -1.25 -0.05 30.75
CA ILE A 72 -2.47 -0.85 30.65
C ILE A 72 -2.17 -2.31 31.05
N LYS A 73 -3.21 -3.04 31.47
CA LYS A 73 -3.13 -4.47 31.76
C LYS A 73 -3.46 -5.28 30.51
N TYR A 74 -2.66 -6.29 30.18
CA TYR A 74 -2.97 -7.20 29.09
C TYR A 74 -4.04 -8.20 29.54
N MET A 75 -5.20 -8.26 28.87
CA MET A 75 -6.22 -9.32 28.96
C MET A 75 -6.34 -10.12 30.29
N ASN A 76 -6.45 -9.46 31.44
CA ASN A 76 -6.49 -10.09 32.78
C ASN A 76 -5.29 -11.02 33.12
N SER A 77 -4.14 -10.83 32.49
CA SER A 77 -2.90 -11.57 32.75
C SER A 77 -2.00 -10.86 33.76
N ASP A 78 -0.94 -11.52 34.23
CA ASP A 78 0.09 -10.95 35.11
C ASP A 78 1.06 -10.00 34.37
N TYR A 79 0.62 -9.38 33.27
CA TYR A 79 1.47 -8.53 32.43
C TYR A 79 0.90 -7.12 32.35
N LYS A 80 1.80 -6.13 32.45
CA LYS A 80 1.52 -4.71 32.26
C LYS A 80 2.30 -4.19 31.07
N ILE A 81 1.66 -3.36 30.26
CA ILE A 81 2.23 -2.75 29.07
C ILE A 81 2.36 -1.27 29.35
N ARG A 82 3.58 -0.74 29.31
CA ARG A 82 3.86 0.69 29.43
C ARG A 82 4.15 1.27 28.06
N PHE A 83 3.40 2.28 27.68
CA PHE A 83 3.65 3.14 26.52
C PHE A 83 4.39 4.37 27.00
N LYS A 84 5.49 4.74 26.35
CA LYS A 84 6.24 5.96 26.64
C LYS A 84 6.57 6.68 25.35
N LYS A 85 6.27 7.97 25.27
CA LYS A 85 6.70 8.80 24.14
C LYS A 85 8.21 9.03 24.23
N VAL A 86 8.93 8.73 23.15
CA VAL A 86 10.39 8.89 23.10
C VAL A 86 10.85 9.93 22.09
N GLY A 87 9.99 10.30 21.14
CA GLY A 87 10.29 11.37 20.20
C GLY A 87 9.08 11.74 19.36
N GLN A 88 9.13 12.93 18.77
CA GLN A 88 8.19 13.37 17.76
C GLN A 88 8.95 14.15 16.70
N VAL A 89 8.71 13.81 15.43
CA VAL A 89 9.30 14.48 14.28
C VAL A 89 8.17 14.92 13.36
N GLU A 90 8.27 16.15 12.88
CA GLU A 90 7.33 16.70 11.91
C GLU A 90 7.95 16.59 10.51
N TYR A 91 7.31 15.83 9.64
CA TYR A 91 7.72 15.68 8.24
C TYR A 91 6.82 16.53 7.36
N GLN A 92 7.42 17.36 6.51
CA GLN A 92 6.69 18.02 5.43
C GLN A 92 6.43 17.00 4.33
N MET A 93 5.18 16.54 4.21
CA MET A 93 4.80 15.74 3.05
C MET A 93 4.80 16.63 1.83
N LYS A 94 5.76 16.40 0.92
CA LYS A 94 5.65 16.94 -0.43
C LYS A 94 4.49 16.25 -1.11
N GLY A 95 3.63 17.02 -1.76
CA GLY A 95 2.54 16.47 -2.58
C GLY A 95 3.07 15.70 -3.79
N ILE A 96 2.19 15.45 -4.77
CA ILE A 96 2.59 14.68 -5.96
C ILE A 96 3.67 15.43 -6.73
N ASP A 97 4.85 14.82 -6.81
CA ASP A 97 5.94 15.27 -7.65
C ASP A 97 5.66 14.85 -9.11
N TYR A 98 5.20 15.81 -9.92
CA TYR A 98 4.85 15.63 -11.33
C TYR A 98 6.05 15.18 -12.19
N SER A 99 7.28 15.38 -11.73
CA SER A 99 8.48 14.97 -12.45
C SER A 99 8.69 13.45 -12.49
N ASN A 100 8.01 12.70 -11.61
CA ASN A 100 8.04 11.23 -11.57
C ASN A 100 7.12 10.56 -12.59
N TYR A 101 6.43 11.35 -13.42
CA TYR A 101 5.51 10.86 -14.43
C TYR A 101 6.05 11.16 -15.82
N ASP A 102 5.81 10.24 -16.73
CA ASP A 102 6.16 10.42 -18.14
C ASP A 102 5.31 11.55 -18.74
N LEU A 103 4.02 11.54 -18.38
CA LEU A 103 3.02 12.53 -18.78
C LEU A 103 2.00 12.75 -17.67
N VAL A 104 1.44 13.95 -17.67
CA VAL A 104 0.35 14.37 -16.78
C VAL A 104 -0.79 14.92 -17.65
N LEU A 105 -1.97 14.32 -17.52
CA LEU A 105 -3.20 14.76 -18.14
C LEU A 105 -4.02 15.52 -17.10
N LYS A 106 -4.11 16.83 -17.26
CA LYS A 106 -4.79 17.70 -16.30
C LYS A 106 -6.12 18.17 -16.86
N VAL A 107 -7.21 17.87 -16.17
CA VAL A 107 -8.53 18.42 -16.49
C VAL A 107 -8.77 19.61 -15.57
N GLU A 108 -8.79 20.81 -16.15
CA GLU A 108 -9.04 22.07 -15.41
C GLU A 108 -10.14 22.86 -16.10
N GLY A 109 -11.25 23.07 -15.40
CA GLY A 109 -12.40 23.76 -15.99
C GLY A 109 -12.89 23.01 -17.23
N ASN A 110 -12.89 23.68 -18.39
CA ASN A 110 -13.31 23.13 -19.68
C ASN A 110 -12.13 22.70 -20.57
N GLU A 111 -10.91 22.57 -20.02
CA GLU A 111 -9.73 22.22 -20.79
C GLU A 111 -9.12 20.89 -20.34
N LEU A 112 -8.74 20.05 -21.30
CA LEU A 112 -7.77 18.99 -21.09
C LEU A 112 -6.39 19.51 -21.47
N GLN A 113 -5.49 19.56 -20.51
CA GLN A 113 -4.11 20.01 -20.68
C GLN A 113 -3.15 18.82 -20.62
N LEU A 114 -2.16 18.81 -21.51
CA LEU A 114 -1.09 17.84 -21.52
C LEU A 114 0.18 18.47 -20.95
N TRP A 115 0.78 17.82 -19.96
CA TRP A 115 2.00 18.24 -19.30
C TRP A 115 3.05 17.14 -19.37
N LYS A 116 4.31 17.54 -19.56
CA LYS A 116 5.49 16.69 -19.43
C LYS A 116 6.35 17.26 -18.33
N LYS A 117 6.45 16.53 -17.22
CA LYS A 117 7.00 17.07 -15.96
C LYS A 117 6.22 18.34 -15.59
N ASP A 118 6.89 19.49 -15.59
CA ASP A 118 6.33 20.79 -15.22
C ASP A 118 6.14 21.74 -16.41
N CYS A 119 6.12 21.21 -17.64
CA CYS A 119 5.90 22.00 -18.84
C CYS A 119 4.60 21.60 -19.54
N LYS A 120 3.74 22.59 -19.81
CA LYS A 120 2.50 22.44 -20.58
C LYS A 120 2.83 22.35 -22.07
N ILE A 121 2.35 21.29 -22.73
CA ILE A 121 2.62 21.01 -24.14
C ILE A 121 1.41 21.33 -25.03
N ALA A 122 0.20 20.96 -24.59
CA ALA A 122 -1.00 21.09 -25.42
C ALA A 122 -2.28 21.28 -24.60
N VAL A 123 -3.35 21.74 -25.28
CA VAL A 123 -4.67 22.01 -24.71
C VAL A 123 -5.77 21.60 -25.69
N SER A 124 -6.84 21.00 -25.18
CA SER A 124 -8.09 20.76 -25.91
C SER A 124 -9.30 21.24 -25.11
N GLN A 125 -10.27 21.82 -25.79
CA GLN A 125 -11.54 22.26 -25.20
C GLN A 125 -12.50 21.08 -25.05
N LEU A 126 -13.07 20.87 -23.87
CA LEU A 126 -14.05 19.83 -23.56
C LEU A 126 -15.48 20.40 -23.63
N GLU A 127 -16.42 19.64 -24.21
CA GLU A 127 -17.82 20.06 -24.30
C GLU A 127 -18.63 19.55 -23.09
N LYS A 128 -19.48 20.42 -22.52
CA LYS A 128 -20.31 20.09 -21.35
C LYS A 128 -21.56 19.33 -21.77
N GLU A 129 -21.95 18.35 -20.96
CA GLU A 129 -23.29 17.75 -21.08
C GLU A 129 -24.36 18.81 -20.73
N LYS A 130 -25.30 19.06 -21.64
CA LYS A 130 -26.42 19.96 -21.35
C LYS A 130 -27.48 19.23 -20.53
N LYS A 131 -28.06 19.94 -19.56
CA LYS A 131 -29.16 19.44 -18.70
C LYS A 131 -30.41 19.09 -19.53
N PRO A 132 -31.35 18.27 -18.99
CA PRO A 132 -32.47 17.65 -19.73
C PRO A 132 -33.38 18.59 -20.54
N GLU A 133 -33.39 19.90 -20.24
CA GLU A 133 -34.13 20.91 -21.01
C GLU A 133 -33.55 21.12 -22.41
N ASN A 134 -32.26 20.86 -22.60
CA ASN A 134 -31.57 20.80 -23.89
C ASN A 134 -31.00 19.39 -24.07
N ARG A 135 -31.66 18.58 -24.90
CA ARG A 135 -31.42 17.14 -25.10
C ARG A 135 -30.05 16.75 -25.68
N GLU A 136 -29.13 17.69 -25.94
CA GLU A 136 -27.80 17.37 -26.45
C GLU A 136 -26.89 16.84 -25.33
N LYS A 137 -26.67 15.52 -25.30
CA LYS A 137 -25.65 14.91 -24.43
C LYS A 137 -24.32 14.87 -25.18
N VAL A 138 -23.25 15.28 -24.52
CA VAL A 138 -21.90 15.22 -25.10
C VAL A 138 -21.03 14.26 -24.29
N LYS A 139 -20.40 13.32 -24.99
CA LYS A 139 -19.48 12.35 -24.41
C LYS A 139 -18.07 12.65 -24.90
N ASN A 140 -17.19 13.02 -23.97
CA ASN A 140 -15.77 13.19 -24.23
C ASN A 140 -15.04 11.87 -23.95
N ARG A 141 -14.29 11.38 -24.93
CA ARG A 141 -13.47 10.17 -24.80
C ARG A 141 -12.04 10.48 -25.19
N ALA A 142 -11.10 10.21 -24.30
CA ALA A 142 -9.67 10.32 -24.57
C ALA A 142 -9.08 8.92 -24.70
N PHE A 143 -8.67 8.55 -25.90
CA PHE A 143 -7.98 7.31 -26.20
C PHE A 143 -6.48 7.53 -26.08
N ILE A 144 -5.80 6.69 -25.32
CA ILE A 144 -4.37 6.79 -25.08
C ILE A 144 -3.72 5.52 -25.61
N LYS A 145 -2.93 5.67 -26.66
CA LYS A 145 -2.11 4.63 -27.26
C LYS A 145 -0.65 4.91 -26.99
N ILE A 146 0.10 3.90 -26.58
CA ILE A 146 1.51 4.03 -26.26
C ILE A 146 2.29 3.13 -27.20
N THR A 147 3.28 3.68 -27.90
CA THR A 147 4.16 2.94 -28.79
C THR A 147 5.60 3.03 -28.32
N LEU A 148 6.25 1.90 -28.12
CA LEU A 148 7.70 1.79 -27.96
C LEU A 148 8.33 2.02 -29.34
N GLU A 149 8.90 3.21 -29.54
CA GLU A 149 9.59 3.57 -30.79
C GLU A 149 10.95 2.87 -30.86
N ASN A 150 11.73 3.00 -29.77
CA ASN A 150 13.05 2.41 -29.60
C ASN A 150 13.12 1.80 -28.19
N SER A 151 14.19 1.04 -27.88
CA SER A 151 14.37 0.37 -26.57
C SER A 151 14.17 1.28 -25.35
N ASN A 152 14.35 2.60 -25.50
CA ASN A 152 14.33 3.57 -24.41
C ASN A 152 13.35 4.73 -24.62
N SER A 153 12.32 4.60 -25.48
CA SER A 153 11.39 5.72 -25.70
C SER A 153 9.95 5.28 -25.93
N PHE A 154 9.02 5.94 -25.25
CA PHE A 154 7.59 5.80 -25.47
C PHE A 154 7.07 7.02 -26.25
N LYS A 155 6.32 6.75 -27.31
CA LYS A 155 5.46 7.71 -27.97
C LYS A 155 4.05 7.54 -27.42
N TYR A 156 3.54 8.57 -26.77
CA TYR A 156 2.17 8.64 -26.31
C TYR A 156 1.34 9.36 -27.37
N GLU A 157 0.30 8.71 -27.86
CA GLU A 157 -0.69 9.28 -28.77
C GLU A 157 -2.03 9.38 -28.04
N ILE A 158 -2.49 10.61 -27.81
CA ILE A 158 -3.73 10.92 -27.12
C ILE A 158 -4.72 11.47 -28.14
N LYS A 159 -5.79 10.71 -28.40
CA LYS A 159 -6.85 11.07 -29.33
C LYS A 159 -8.12 11.40 -28.57
N ILE A 160 -8.63 12.61 -28.76
CA ILE A 160 -9.86 13.09 -28.12
C ILE A 160 -10.99 13.04 -29.13
N ASN A 161 -11.95 12.17 -28.85
CA ASN A 161 -13.17 12.04 -29.63
C ASN A 161 -14.31 12.71 -28.85
N LYS A 162 -14.93 13.70 -29.47
CA LYS A 162 -16.13 14.37 -28.95
C LYS A 162 -17.33 13.83 -29.72
N ILE A 163 -18.26 13.21 -28.99
CA ILE A 163 -19.44 12.60 -29.57
C ILE A 163 -20.66 13.36 -29.07
N ARG A 164 -21.41 13.96 -29.99
CA ARG A 164 -22.69 14.61 -29.69
C ARG A 164 -23.83 13.64 -29.96
N GLU A 165 -24.66 13.43 -28.95
CA GLU A 165 -25.93 12.71 -29.04
C GLU A 165 -27.03 13.73 -29.33
N GLU A 166 -27.68 13.60 -30.49
CA GLU A 166 -28.86 14.39 -30.83
C GLU A 166 -30.13 13.75 -30.25
N ASN A 167 -31.23 14.50 -30.27
CA ASN A 167 -32.53 14.13 -29.71
C ASN A 167 -33.09 12.78 -30.21
N ASP A 168 -32.56 12.27 -31.33
CA ASP A 168 -33.03 11.08 -32.03
C ASP A 168 -32.06 9.88 -31.89
N ASN A 169 -31.21 9.85 -30.85
CA ASN A 169 -30.17 8.82 -30.64
C ASN A 169 -29.14 8.73 -31.78
N LYS A 170 -29.06 9.75 -32.63
CA LYS A 170 -28.02 9.86 -33.66
C LYS A 170 -26.76 10.45 -33.04
N PHE A 171 -25.63 9.88 -33.40
CA PHE A 171 -24.32 10.31 -32.92
C PHE A 171 -23.57 10.98 -34.06
N ASN A 172 -23.22 12.25 -33.86
CA ASN A 172 -22.35 12.98 -34.76
C ASN A 172 -20.95 13.07 -34.13
N SER A 173 -19.96 12.56 -34.86
CA SER A 173 -18.55 12.72 -34.51
C SER A 173 -18.11 14.13 -34.86
N LEU A 174 -17.58 14.85 -33.89
CA LEU A 174 -16.83 16.08 -34.15
C LEU A 174 -15.41 15.73 -34.61
N PRO A 175 -14.68 16.68 -35.22
CA PRO A 175 -13.28 16.46 -35.59
C PRO A 175 -12.46 16.00 -34.39
N ASP A 176 -11.67 14.95 -34.60
CA ASP A 176 -10.80 14.41 -33.56
C ASP A 176 -9.60 15.34 -33.36
N GLU A 177 -9.26 15.63 -32.12
CA GLU A 177 -8.01 16.31 -31.76
C GLU A 177 -7.01 15.25 -31.31
N THR A 178 -5.81 15.26 -31.91
CA THR A 178 -4.76 14.27 -31.60
C THR A 178 -3.51 14.98 -31.12
N PHE A 179 -2.99 14.53 -29.98
CA PHE A 179 -1.72 14.95 -29.42
C PHE A 179 -0.74 13.78 -29.46
N SER A 180 0.50 14.04 -29.83
CA SER A 180 1.55 13.03 -29.76
C SER A 180 2.78 13.59 -29.06
N GLU A 181 3.33 12.85 -28.11
CA GLU A 181 4.53 13.24 -27.37
C GLU A 181 5.49 12.07 -27.23
N ILE A 182 6.80 12.35 -27.38
CA ILE A 182 7.86 11.36 -27.20
C ILE A 182 8.57 11.58 -25.86
N VAL A 183 8.52 10.55 -25.01
CA VAL A 183 9.20 10.50 -23.72
C VAL A 183 10.42 9.60 -23.82
N LEU A 184 11.59 10.18 -23.53
CA LEU A 184 12.86 9.46 -23.44
C LEU A 184 13.03 8.88 -22.04
N ASN A 185 13.52 7.65 -21.96
CA ASN A 185 13.69 6.87 -20.73
C ASN A 185 12.38 6.80 -19.90
N PRO A 186 11.29 6.28 -20.48
CA PRO A 186 9.99 6.28 -19.83
C PRO A 186 9.98 5.41 -18.58
N SER A 187 9.34 5.93 -17.53
CA SER A 187 9.07 5.22 -16.28
C SER A 187 7.83 4.33 -16.36
N GLY A 188 6.99 4.49 -17.39
CA GLY A 188 5.71 3.78 -17.53
C GLY A 188 4.61 4.32 -16.62
N LYS A 189 4.77 5.53 -16.09
CA LYS A 189 3.83 6.17 -15.16
C LYS A 189 3.10 7.34 -15.80
N LEU A 190 1.78 7.27 -15.79
CA LEU A 190 0.88 8.34 -16.25
C LEU A 190 0.09 8.89 -15.05
N LEU A 191 -0.07 10.20 -14.98
CA LEU A 191 -0.98 10.84 -14.03
C LEU A 191 -2.19 11.42 -14.77
N ILE A 192 -3.39 11.12 -14.29
CA ILE A 192 -4.62 11.83 -14.65
C ILE A 192 -5.04 12.63 -13.43
N ASP A 193 -4.97 13.96 -13.53
CA ASP A 193 -5.32 14.90 -12.48
C ASP A 193 -6.60 15.66 -12.85
N ALA A 194 -7.70 15.32 -12.20
CA ALA A 194 -9.03 15.84 -12.53
C ALA A 194 -9.52 16.85 -11.48
N ASN A 195 -8.92 18.03 -11.43
CA ASN A 195 -9.31 19.07 -10.47
C ASN A 195 -10.57 19.82 -10.93
N ASN A 196 -11.61 19.85 -10.07
CA ASN A 196 -12.80 20.70 -10.24
C ASN A 196 -13.44 20.63 -11.63
N THR A 197 -13.71 19.42 -12.12
CA THR A 197 -14.38 19.21 -13.41
C THR A 197 -15.85 18.83 -13.26
N ASP A 198 -16.71 19.63 -13.87
CA ASP A 198 -18.13 19.33 -14.08
C ASP A 198 -18.35 18.45 -15.33
N TYR A 199 -17.29 18.04 -16.03
CA TYR A 199 -17.35 17.41 -17.34
C TYR A 199 -17.20 15.89 -17.25
N ASN A 200 -18.04 15.18 -18.00
CA ASN A 200 -17.94 13.74 -18.19
C ASN A 200 -16.82 13.41 -19.20
N VAL A 201 -15.71 12.84 -18.71
CA VAL A 201 -14.55 12.43 -19.51
C VAL A 201 -14.21 10.97 -19.23
N ASN A 202 -14.15 10.16 -20.29
CA ASN A 202 -13.71 8.77 -20.20
C ASN A 202 -12.31 8.63 -20.82
N PHE A 203 -11.33 8.29 -20.00
CA PHE A 203 -9.99 7.92 -20.44
C PHE A 203 -9.95 6.42 -20.70
N LEU A 204 -9.53 6.04 -21.91
CA LEU A 204 -9.34 4.64 -22.30
C LEU A 204 -7.88 4.41 -22.67
N ILE A 205 -7.19 3.58 -21.87
CA ILE A 205 -5.84 3.13 -22.18
C ILE A 205 -5.95 1.92 -23.12
N ASP A 206 -5.56 2.10 -24.37
CA ASP A 206 -5.65 1.07 -25.41
C ASP A 206 -4.62 -0.05 -25.16
N GLY A 207 -3.35 0.32 -24.96
CA GLY A 207 -2.28 -0.62 -24.66
C GLY A 207 -0.89 -0.07 -25.00
N VAL A 208 0.14 -0.90 -24.78
CA VAL A 208 1.51 -0.62 -25.18
C VAL A 208 1.86 -1.46 -26.39
N TYR A 209 2.31 -0.82 -27.46
CA TYR A 209 2.66 -1.45 -28.71
C TYR A 209 4.15 -1.33 -28.99
N ASN A 210 4.78 -2.33 -29.58
CA ASN A 210 6.03 -2.19 -30.31
C ASN A 210 5.72 -2.31 -31.80
N SER A 211 5.89 -1.22 -32.53
CA SER A 211 5.38 -1.08 -33.89
C SER A 211 3.86 -1.33 -33.93
N ASN A 212 3.41 -2.50 -34.37
CA ASN A 212 1.99 -2.87 -34.43
C ASN A 212 1.62 -4.02 -33.48
N ASN A 213 2.58 -4.56 -32.73
CA ASN A 213 2.35 -5.68 -31.84
C ASN A 213 2.16 -5.18 -30.41
N LEU A 214 1.06 -5.60 -29.79
CA LEU A 214 0.81 -5.35 -28.37
C LEU A 214 1.90 -6.08 -27.54
N ILE A 215 2.54 -5.38 -26.61
CA ILE A 215 3.65 -5.91 -25.81
C ILE A 215 3.35 -5.85 -24.31
N ASP A 216 3.81 -6.86 -23.59
CA ASP A 216 3.67 -6.93 -22.14
C ASP A 216 4.58 -5.92 -21.45
N ARG A 217 3.99 -4.76 -21.12
CA ARG A 217 4.59 -3.70 -20.32
C ARG A 217 3.57 -3.26 -19.28
N ILE A 218 4.00 -3.30 -18.03
CA ILE A 218 3.21 -2.76 -16.93
C ILE A 218 3.19 -1.24 -17.04
N LEU A 219 1.98 -0.68 -17.13
CA LEU A 219 1.76 0.76 -17.01
C LEU A 219 1.09 1.05 -15.68
N THR A 220 1.54 2.09 -14.99
CA THR A 220 0.87 2.58 -13.79
C THR A 220 0.15 3.88 -14.13
N VAL A 221 -1.17 3.86 -13.99
CA VAL A 221 -2.01 5.05 -14.16
C VAL A 221 -2.49 5.50 -12.79
N ASN A 222 -1.99 6.66 -12.36
CA ASN A 222 -2.44 7.29 -11.14
C ASN A 222 -3.61 8.22 -11.46
N LEU A 223 -4.75 8.05 -10.80
CA LEU A 223 -5.88 8.98 -10.86
C LEU A 223 -5.89 9.83 -9.59
N LYS A 224 -5.85 11.16 -9.76
CA LYS A 224 -5.93 12.13 -8.68
C LYS A 224 -7.25 12.89 -8.74
N ASN A 225 -7.79 13.20 -7.57
CA ASN A 225 -8.97 14.06 -7.39
C ASN A 225 -10.14 13.56 -8.22
N LYS A 226 -10.66 12.38 -7.85
CA LYS A 226 -11.98 11.96 -8.32
C LYS A 226 -12.95 13.05 -7.82
N PRO A 227 -13.55 13.88 -8.69
CA PRO A 227 -14.52 14.86 -8.23
C PRO A 227 -15.62 14.13 -7.47
N ASN A 228 -16.34 14.80 -6.58
CA ASN A 228 -17.55 14.23 -5.98
C ASN A 228 -18.57 13.90 -7.10
N GLY A 229 -18.48 12.72 -7.71
CA GLY A 229 -19.24 12.30 -8.89
C GLY A 229 -18.46 11.40 -9.86
N ASP A 230 -19.19 10.59 -10.63
CA ASP A 230 -18.69 9.65 -11.65
C ASP A 230 -18.15 10.33 -12.94
N ASN A 231 -17.71 11.59 -12.84
CA ASN A 231 -17.44 12.46 -13.99
C ASN A 231 -16.18 12.05 -14.76
N VAL A 232 -15.19 11.49 -14.07
CA VAL A 232 -13.98 10.98 -14.72
C VAL A 232 -13.90 9.48 -14.52
N LYS A 233 -13.87 8.76 -15.64
CA LYS A 233 -13.72 7.30 -15.66
C LYS A 233 -12.43 6.97 -16.38
N VAL A 234 -11.69 6.03 -15.82
CA VAL A 234 -10.50 5.49 -16.44
C VAL A 234 -10.70 3.99 -16.59
N ALA A 235 -10.45 3.48 -17.79
CA ALA A 235 -10.48 2.06 -18.09
C ALA A 235 -9.30 1.72 -18.98
N SER A 236 -8.91 0.45 -18.99
CA SER A 236 -7.99 -0.07 -19.99
C SER A 236 -8.62 -1.24 -20.71
N VAL A 237 -8.35 -1.32 -22.02
CA VAL A 237 -8.60 -2.53 -22.81
C VAL A 237 -7.47 -3.54 -22.58
N TYR A 238 -6.33 -3.09 -22.06
CA TYR A 238 -5.14 -3.87 -21.85
C TYR A 238 -5.03 -4.40 -20.41
N PRO A 239 -4.82 -5.71 -20.20
CA PRO A 239 -4.81 -6.29 -18.85
C PRO A 239 -3.63 -5.84 -17.98
N ASN A 240 -2.54 -5.34 -18.57
CA ASN A 240 -1.31 -5.03 -17.83
C ASN A 240 -1.20 -3.54 -17.46
N VAL A 241 -2.35 -2.93 -17.17
CA VAL A 241 -2.44 -1.57 -16.65
C VAL A 241 -2.88 -1.61 -15.18
N GLU A 242 -2.03 -1.09 -14.31
CA GLU A 242 -2.30 -0.92 -12.90
C GLU A 242 -2.92 0.45 -12.64
N PHE A 243 -4.10 0.47 -12.01
CA PHE A 243 -4.77 1.71 -11.63
C PHE A 243 -4.57 1.98 -10.13
N ILE A 244 -4.01 3.14 -9.82
CA ILE A 244 -3.82 3.58 -8.43
C ILE A 244 -4.59 4.89 -8.22
N SER A 245 -5.55 4.88 -7.29
CA SER A 245 -6.21 6.11 -6.86
C SER A 245 -5.33 6.82 -5.83
N LYS A 246 -4.98 8.08 -6.08
CA LYS A 246 -4.23 8.92 -5.15
C LYS A 246 -5.12 10.02 -4.60
N GLU A 247 -5.23 10.09 -3.27
CA GLU A 247 -5.85 11.23 -2.60
C GLU A 247 -4.93 12.45 -2.66
N ASP A 248 -5.51 13.65 -2.69
CA ASP A 248 -4.75 14.89 -2.58
C ASP A 248 -4.22 15.02 -1.15
N VAL A 249 -2.97 14.61 -0.97
CA VAL A 249 -2.21 15.13 0.16
C VAL A 249 -1.87 16.56 -0.22
N GLN A 250 -2.60 17.52 0.39
CA GLN A 250 -2.30 18.94 0.25
C GLN A 250 -0.77 19.12 0.37
N LEU A 251 -0.20 19.84 -0.59
CA LEU A 251 1.24 19.95 -0.85
C LEU A 251 2.10 20.39 0.35
N ASN A 252 1.50 20.73 1.49
CA ASN A 252 2.12 21.16 2.73
C ASN A 252 1.41 20.57 3.96
N LYS A 253 1.05 19.28 3.94
CA LYS A 253 0.61 18.63 5.19
C LYS A 253 1.82 18.15 5.95
N ASN A 254 1.90 18.63 7.19
CA ASN A 254 2.86 18.12 8.13
C ASN A 254 2.32 16.80 8.70
N GLN A 255 3.09 15.73 8.54
CA GLN A 255 2.84 14.46 9.19
C GLN A 255 3.63 14.44 10.49
N ASN A 256 2.92 14.30 11.60
CA ASN A 256 3.57 14.07 12.89
C ASN A 256 3.85 12.59 13.02
N ILE A 257 5.13 12.25 13.04
CA ILE A 257 5.62 10.91 13.34
C ILE A 257 5.96 10.88 14.82
N GLU A 258 5.25 10.03 15.55
CA GLU A 258 5.44 9.82 16.98
C GLU A 258 6.15 8.49 17.21
N TYR A 259 7.26 8.53 17.93
CA TYR A 259 7.98 7.35 18.36
C TYR A 259 7.53 6.99 19.77
N VAL A 260 6.96 5.79 19.90
CA VAL A 260 6.47 5.28 21.18
C VAL A 260 7.22 4.02 21.53
N LYS A 261 7.85 4.04 22.70
CA LYS A 261 8.44 2.86 23.33
C LYS A 261 7.34 2.09 24.05
N ILE A 262 7.17 0.83 23.68
CA ILE A 262 6.30 -0.13 24.34
C ILE A 262 7.20 -1.06 25.15
N SER A 263 6.96 -1.12 26.46
CA SER A 263 7.70 -1.96 27.40
C SER A 263 6.74 -2.93 28.09
N ILE A 264 7.09 -4.22 28.12
CA ILE A 264 6.27 -5.26 28.77
C ILE A 264 6.88 -5.60 30.13
N PHE A 265 6.07 -5.60 31.17
CA PHE A 265 6.47 -5.90 32.55
C PHE A 265 5.66 -7.07 33.09
N LYS A 266 6.22 -7.78 34.08
CA LYS A 266 5.39 -8.58 34.99
C LYS A 266 4.70 -7.66 35.99
N GLU A 267 3.48 -7.99 36.38
CA GLU A 267 2.67 -7.17 37.28
C GLU A 267 3.37 -6.86 38.61
N ASN A 268 4.23 -7.78 39.07
CA ASN A 268 4.98 -7.67 40.33
C ASN A 268 6.39 -7.04 40.17
N ASP A 269 6.84 -6.72 38.96
CA ASP A 269 8.15 -6.10 38.72
C ASP A 269 8.07 -5.05 37.59
N LEU A 270 7.71 -3.83 37.96
CA LEU A 270 7.55 -2.68 37.08
C LEU A 270 8.84 -1.91 36.80
N ASN A 271 9.95 -2.33 37.40
CA ASN A 271 11.26 -1.68 37.25
C ASN A 271 12.14 -2.41 36.23
N ASN A 272 11.91 -3.71 36.01
CA ASN A 272 12.64 -4.51 35.03
C ASN A 272 11.72 -4.97 33.89
N PRO A 273 11.78 -4.34 32.71
CA PRO A 273 10.99 -4.77 31.56
C PRO A 273 11.49 -6.14 31.07
N LEU A 274 10.56 -7.01 30.69
CA LEU A 274 10.86 -8.29 30.05
C LEU A 274 11.33 -8.10 28.61
N ASP A 275 10.73 -7.15 27.90
CA ASP A 275 11.13 -6.75 26.55
C ASP A 275 10.64 -5.32 26.27
N GLU A 276 11.30 -4.64 25.35
CA GLU A 276 11.00 -3.26 24.97
C GLU A 276 11.24 -3.03 23.48
N LYS A 277 10.32 -2.35 22.81
CA LYS A 277 10.44 -1.97 21.39
C LYS A 277 9.97 -0.55 21.16
N VAL A 278 10.61 0.13 20.22
CA VAL A 278 10.18 1.45 19.76
C VAL A 278 9.43 1.27 18.45
N TYR A 279 8.23 1.83 18.39
CA TYR A 279 7.36 1.81 17.23
C TYR A 279 7.18 3.22 16.69
N GLU A 280 7.07 3.31 15.37
CA GLU A 280 6.78 4.53 14.65
C GLU A 280 5.27 4.60 14.36
N PHE A 281 4.63 5.68 14.80
CA PHE A 281 3.20 5.92 14.57
C PHE A 281 3.02 7.23 13.82
N SER A 282 2.36 7.16 12.67
CA SER A 282 2.18 8.32 11.79
C SER A 282 0.74 8.86 11.92
N LYS A 283 0.59 10.15 12.22
CA LYS A 283 -0.71 10.83 12.23
C LYS A 283 -0.69 12.00 11.24
N ILE A 284 -1.64 11.98 10.31
CA ILE A 284 -1.88 13.08 9.38
C ILE A 284 -2.64 14.17 10.14
N GLN A 285 -2.08 15.39 10.27
CA GLN A 285 -2.86 16.53 10.77
C GLN A 285 -3.89 16.93 9.70
N LYS A 286 -5.16 17.00 10.11
CA LYS A 286 -6.27 17.44 9.27
C LYS A 286 -6.30 18.95 9.14
#